data_AF-A0A7S0BW76-F1
#
_entry.id   AF-A0A7S0BW76-F1
#
_cell.length_a   1.000
_cell.length_b   1.000
_cell.length_c   1.000
_cell.angle_alpha   90.00
_cell.angle_beta   90.00
_cell.angle_gamma   90.00
#
_symmetry.space_group_name_H-M   'P 1'
#
loop_
_entity.id
_entity.type
_entity.pdbx_description
1 polymer ?
#
loop_
_entity_poly.entity_id
_entity_poly.type
_entity_poly.pdbx_seq_one_letter_code
_entity_poly.pdbx_strand_id
1 'polypeptide(L)'
;QIFKYENKTCLFLFLFFFDYVLCFVWYYFRYIRRRKTLRRETGRGVWTFDQMIGIYYVQVPIRMTVVAINESIPNSGLFVYAPVAPTKECLSLLQDLIDRYGPIKYIVLPSVAVEHKVLAGPFARKFPKAEFFITDKQYSFPLNLPDATLGLPSWAKPLPASSSEGGTVMWDGMFNHEVLSIKPGVGSEFQEAAFFHKASKTLLLCDTLFATDGNPPEILTSEPEYTRALLFHARDSPLDVVPDTPENRRKGWRRIVLLFNFFFPSAAVVDLGIKPLLKLRPYELGWGGWMPFDWKNEEYERTSFDRYVNGGKPVVYTIIQIIISRGNSGESLRTWVNKVKQWDFDRVIPAHLDAPLAIGPKEFVNTFSFLESGKNEVRFCDEDVAFLRAAENGFLNFSVYKSSLGPLRGKPCGIQ
;
A
#
# COMPACT_ATOMS: atom_id res chain seq x y z
N GLN A 1 32.03 -6.17 14.84
CA GLN A 1 30.62 -6.21 15.30
C GLN A 1 29.62 -5.58 14.33
N ILE A 2 30.06 -4.94 13.23
CA ILE A 2 29.18 -4.37 12.19
C ILE A 2 28.80 -5.38 11.07
N PHE A 3 29.60 -6.45 10.88
CA PHE A 3 29.44 -7.45 9.81
C PHE A 3 28.40 -8.56 10.01
N LYS A 4 27.66 -8.61 11.14
CA LYS A 4 26.70 -9.71 11.41
C LYS A 4 25.25 -9.41 10.98
N TYR A 5 24.92 -8.16 10.69
CA TYR A 5 23.57 -7.74 10.29
C TYR A 5 23.32 -7.79 8.77
N GLU A 6 24.36 -7.72 7.93
CA GLU A 6 24.20 -7.56 6.47
C GLU A 6 23.56 -8.78 5.78
N ASN A 7 23.94 -10.01 6.15
CA ASN A 7 23.49 -11.19 5.40
C ASN A 7 22.04 -11.63 5.65
N LYS A 8 21.45 -11.34 6.82
CA LYS A 8 20.05 -11.72 7.12
C LYS A 8 19.05 -10.64 6.71
N THR A 9 19.49 -9.38 6.81
CA THR A 9 18.70 -8.20 6.46
C THR A 9 18.51 -8.08 4.95
N CYS A 10 19.52 -8.46 4.16
CA CYS A 10 19.45 -8.54 2.70
C CYS A 10 18.38 -9.50 2.19
N LEU A 11 18.20 -10.68 2.81
CA LEU A 11 17.19 -11.64 2.35
C LEU A 11 15.76 -11.15 2.58
N PHE A 12 15.52 -10.39 3.65
CA PHE A 12 14.19 -9.85 3.96
C PHE A 12 13.78 -8.73 2.99
N LEU A 13 14.67 -7.76 2.75
CA LEU A 13 14.46 -6.74 1.71
C LEU A 13 14.38 -7.37 0.32
N PHE A 14 15.21 -8.37 0.01
CA PHE A 14 15.13 -9.11 -1.25
C PHE A 14 13.79 -9.85 -1.40
N LEU A 15 13.28 -10.52 -0.37
CA LEU A 15 11.97 -11.18 -0.44
C LEU A 15 10.78 -10.20 -0.46
N PHE A 16 10.95 -8.98 0.06
CA PHE A 16 9.91 -7.95 0.08
C PHE A 16 9.89 -7.08 -1.20
N PHE A 17 11.05 -6.75 -1.75
CA PHE A 17 11.20 -5.91 -2.96
C PHE A 17 11.35 -6.71 -4.26
N PHE A 18 11.92 -7.91 -4.18
CA PHE A 18 12.45 -8.64 -5.31
C PHE A 18 11.77 -10.01 -5.41
N ASP A 19 10.51 -9.93 -5.87
CA ASP A 19 9.69 -10.95 -6.52
C ASP A 19 10.19 -12.41 -6.38
N TYR A 20 9.56 -13.14 -5.47
CA TYR A 20 9.22 -14.52 -5.76
C TYR A 20 7.71 -14.65 -5.75
N VAL A 21 7.08 -14.53 -6.93
CA VAL A 21 5.66 -14.85 -7.16
C VAL A 21 5.28 -16.19 -6.49
N LEU A 22 6.20 -17.15 -6.44
CA LEU A 22 6.00 -18.47 -5.80
C LEU A 22 6.02 -18.46 -4.25
N CYS A 23 6.95 -17.74 -3.60
CA CYS A 23 6.97 -17.64 -2.13
C CYS A 23 5.90 -16.66 -1.59
N PHE A 24 5.65 -15.59 -2.34
CA PHE A 24 4.64 -14.58 -2.02
C PHE A 24 3.23 -15.18 -2.06
N VAL A 25 2.92 -16.07 -3.01
CA VAL A 25 1.61 -16.75 -3.06
C VAL A 25 1.47 -17.76 -1.91
N TRP A 26 2.52 -18.49 -1.54
CA TRP A 26 2.38 -19.57 -0.55
C TRP A 26 2.30 -19.07 0.91
N TYR A 27 3.09 -18.06 1.27
CA TYR A 27 3.17 -17.56 2.65
C TYR A 27 2.02 -16.60 3.01
N TYR A 28 1.60 -15.80 2.03
CA TYR A 28 0.65 -14.69 2.22
C TYR A 28 -0.81 -15.13 2.14
N PHE A 29 -1.13 -16.15 1.32
CA PHE A 29 -2.49 -16.67 1.18
C PHE A 29 -2.87 -17.75 2.21
N ARG A 30 -1.89 -18.40 2.86
CA ARG A 30 -2.20 -19.50 3.79
C ARG A 30 -2.62 -19.05 5.18
N TYR A 31 -2.17 -17.88 5.63
CA TYR A 31 -2.49 -17.40 6.98
C TYR A 31 -3.85 -16.71 7.06
N ILE A 32 -4.22 -15.88 6.08
CA ILE A 32 -5.59 -15.34 6.00
C ILE A 32 -6.48 -16.39 5.32
N ARG A 33 -6.92 -17.38 6.10
CA ARG A 33 -7.79 -18.48 5.59
C ARG A 33 -9.14 -17.94 5.07
N ARG A 34 -9.55 -16.76 5.53
CA ARG A 34 -10.70 -15.98 5.07
C ARG A 34 -10.35 -14.50 5.01
N ARG A 35 -10.51 -13.87 3.84
CA ARG A 35 -10.46 -12.41 3.69
C ARG A 35 -11.87 -11.86 3.82
N LYS A 36 -12.15 -11.22 4.96
CA LYS A 36 -13.35 -10.42 5.14
C LYS A 36 -13.31 -9.24 4.18
N THR A 37 -14.45 -8.89 3.62
CA THR A 37 -14.64 -7.70 2.80
C THR A 37 -15.58 -6.75 3.48
N LEU A 38 -15.11 -5.52 3.72
CA LEU A 38 -15.93 -4.44 4.25
C LEU A 38 -16.26 -3.46 3.12
N ARG A 39 -17.54 -3.39 2.73
CA ARG A 39 -18.03 -2.42 1.74
C ARG A 39 -18.50 -1.16 2.44
N ARG A 40 -18.07 0.03 1.98
CA ARG A 40 -18.59 1.33 2.42
C ARG A 40 -18.91 2.20 1.22
N GLU A 41 -19.99 2.98 1.31
CA GLU A 41 -20.22 4.08 0.37
C GLU A 41 -19.47 5.31 0.87
N THR A 42 -18.51 5.79 0.10
CA THR A 42 -17.61 6.89 0.49
C THR A 42 -17.92 8.20 -0.24
N GLY A 43 -18.79 8.11 -1.24
CA GLY A 43 -19.34 9.21 -2.00
C GLY A 43 -20.52 8.72 -2.81
N ARG A 44 -21.33 9.65 -3.29
CA ARG A 44 -22.47 9.33 -4.15
C ARG A 44 -21.99 8.56 -5.39
N GLY A 45 -22.42 7.31 -5.52
CA GLY A 45 -22.00 6.43 -6.62
C GLY A 45 -20.58 5.86 -6.49
N VAL A 46 -19.94 5.94 -5.31
CA VAL A 46 -18.57 5.50 -5.05
C VAL A 46 -18.53 4.62 -3.81
N TRP A 47 -18.05 3.39 -3.97
CA TRP A 47 -17.92 2.41 -2.90
C TRP A 47 -16.49 1.92 -2.76
N THR A 48 -16.05 1.70 -1.53
CA THR A 48 -14.78 1.01 -1.23
C THR A 48 -15.06 -0.38 -0.71
N PHE A 49 -14.15 -1.30 -1.03
CA PHE A 49 -14.16 -2.69 -0.60
C PHE A 49 -12.80 -2.99 0.01
N ASP A 50 -12.75 -3.02 1.34
CA ASP A 50 -11.52 -3.21 2.09
C ASP A 50 -11.33 -4.69 2.43
N GLN A 51 -10.12 -5.19 2.26
CA GLN A 51 -9.67 -6.50 2.74
C GLN A 51 -8.36 -6.33 3.52
N MET A 52 -7.96 -7.36 4.29
CA MET A 52 -6.68 -7.35 4.98
C MET A 52 -5.55 -7.92 4.14
N ILE A 53 -4.38 -7.30 4.24
CA ILE A 53 -3.11 -7.80 3.71
C ILE A 53 -2.03 -7.63 4.78
N GLY A 54 -1.20 -8.66 5.04
CA GLY A 54 -0.01 -8.54 5.87
C GLY A 54 0.88 -9.79 5.89
N ILE A 55 2.15 -9.60 6.29
CA ILE A 55 3.10 -10.67 6.65
C ILE A 55 3.47 -10.49 8.13
N TYR A 56 3.75 -11.58 8.86
CA TYR A 56 4.17 -11.52 10.28
C TYR A 56 3.21 -10.73 11.17
N TYR A 57 1.91 -10.84 10.89
CA TYR A 57 0.84 -10.06 11.53
C TYR A 57 0.96 -8.53 11.41
N VAL A 58 1.89 -7.99 10.60
CA VAL A 58 1.87 -6.58 10.19
C VAL A 58 0.77 -6.45 9.14
N GLN A 59 -0.46 -6.28 9.58
CA GLN A 59 -1.65 -6.28 8.74
C GLN A 59 -2.19 -4.86 8.53
N VAL A 60 -2.39 -4.48 7.28
CA VAL A 60 -3.01 -3.21 6.89
C VAL A 60 -4.15 -3.45 5.90
N PRO A 61 -5.14 -2.54 5.79
CA PRO A 61 -6.16 -2.63 4.76
C PRO A 61 -5.56 -2.48 3.36
N ILE A 62 -6.07 -3.26 2.40
CA ILE A 62 -5.94 -3.07 0.95
C ILE A 62 -7.34 -2.86 0.37
N ARG A 63 -7.48 -1.95 -0.58
CA ARG A 63 -8.78 -1.40 -0.99
C ARG A 63 -8.98 -1.44 -2.49
N MET A 64 -10.15 -1.91 -2.87
CA MET A 64 -10.75 -1.74 -4.19
C MET A 64 -11.76 -0.61 -4.13
N THR A 65 -11.81 0.23 -5.16
CA THR A 65 -12.86 1.23 -5.33
C THR A 65 -13.75 0.87 -6.51
N VAL A 66 -15.06 0.94 -6.31
CA VAL A 66 -16.09 0.69 -7.33
C VAL A 66 -16.87 1.97 -7.54
N VAL A 67 -17.06 2.36 -8.80
CA VAL A 67 -17.79 3.58 -9.17
C VAL A 67 -18.89 3.22 -10.16
N ALA A 68 -20.10 3.73 -9.92
CA ALA A 68 -21.19 3.64 -10.90
C ALA A 68 -20.92 4.59 -12.07
N ILE A 69 -20.98 4.06 -13.28
CA ILE A 69 -20.83 4.86 -14.51
C ILE A 69 -22.09 5.69 -14.66
N ASN A 70 -22.13 6.97 -14.33
CA ASN A 70 -23.38 7.75 -14.32
C ASN A 70 -24.52 7.08 -13.52
N GLU A 71 -24.46 7.22 -12.21
CA GLU A 71 -25.46 6.71 -11.25
C GLU A 71 -26.93 7.10 -11.52
N SER A 72 -27.20 8.13 -12.34
CA SER A 72 -28.56 8.57 -12.65
C SER A 72 -29.19 7.77 -13.79
N ILE A 73 -28.41 6.94 -14.47
CA ILE A 73 -28.85 6.06 -15.55
C ILE A 73 -28.78 4.62 -15.05
N PRO A 74 -29.91 3.90 -14.93
CA PRO A 74 -29.89 2.48 -14.62
C PRO A 74 -29.11 1.69 -15.70
N ASN A 75 -28.42 0.62 -15.28
CA ASN A 75 -27.69 -0.29 -16.18
C ASN A 75 -26.55 0.33 -17.01
N SER A 76 -26.01 1.46 -16.56
CA SER A 76 -24.88 2.16 -17.19
C SER A 76 -23.51 1.50 -16.97
N GLY A 77 -23.42 0.61 -15.97
CA GLY A 77 -22.29 -0.22 -15.64
C GLY A 77 -21.46 0.26 -14.45
N LEU A 78 -20.44 -0.52 -14.12
CA LEU A 78 -19.51 -0.26 -13.01
C LEU A 78 -18.06 -0.16 -13.50
N PHE A 79 -17.29 0.72 -12.85
CA PHE A 79 -15.84 0.84 -12.97
C PHE A 79 -15.19 0.33 -11.68
N VAL A 80 -14.15 -0.49 -11.81
CA VAL A 80 -13.39 -1.05 -10.68
C VAL A 80 -11.93 -0.62 -10.74
N TYR A 81 -11.42 -0.08 -9.64
CA TYR A 81 -10.05 0.37 -9.45
C TYR A 81 -9.36 -0.42 -8.34
N ALA A 82 -8.12 -0.86 -8.58
CA ALA A 82 -7.29 -1.63 -7.63
C ALA A 82 -8.01 -2.86 -7.04
N PRO A 83 -8.33 -3.90 -7.84
CA PRO A 83 -9.18 -4.98 -7.38
C PRO A 83 -8.59 -5.77 -6.21
N VAL A 84 -9.44 -6.10 -5.23
CA VAL A 84 -9.09 -6.97 -4.11
C VAL A 84 -9.42 -8.44 -4.43
N ALA A 85 -9.15 -9.37 -3.51
CA ALA A 85 -9.40 -10.78 -3.76
C ALA A 85 -10.91 -11.02 -4.02
N PRO A 86 -11.29 -11.74 -5.08
CA PRO A 86 -12.68 -12.03 -5.41
C PRO A 86 -13.24 -13.16 -4.52
N THR A 87 -13.28 -12.93 -3.21
CA THR A 87 -13.91 -13.86 -2.26
C THR A 87 -15.41 -13.95 -2.52
N LYS A 88 -16.06 -15.01 -2.01
CA LYS A 88 -17.51 -15.14 -2.10
C LYS A 88 -18.24 -13.92 -1.50
N GLU A 89 -17.74 -13.41 -0.39
CA GLU A 89 -18.28 -12.22 0.27
C GLU A 89 -18.09 -10.95 -0.59
N CYS A 90 -16.89 -10.72 -1.13
CA CYS A 90 -16.62 -9.61 -2.04
C CYS A 90 -17.56 -9.65 -3.25
N LEU A 91 -17.68 -10.80 -3.91
CA LEU A 91 -18.53 -10.99 -5.07
C LEU A 91 -20.02 -10.82 -4.74
N SER A 92 -20.47 -11.29 -3.57
CA SER A 92 -21.86 -11.09 -3.12
C SER A 92 -22.17 -9.62 -2.90
N LEU A 93 -21.29 -8.88 -2.21
CA LEU A 93 -21.45 -7.44 -1.98
C LEU A 93 -21.37 -6.63 -3.28
N LEU A 94 -20.62 -7.12 -4.27
CA LEU A 94 -20.52 -6.51 -5.59
C LEU A 94 -21.76 -6.82 -6.46
N GLN A 95 -22.39 -7.98 -6.28
CA GLN A 95 -23.59 -8.37 -6.99
C GLN A 95 -24.73 -7.37 -6.76
N ASP A 96 -24.93 -6.89 -5.53
CA ASP A 96 -25.92 -5.84 -5.23
C ASP A 96 -25.74 -4.58 -6.11
N LEU A 97 -24.49 -4.19 -6.37
CA LEU A 97 -24.18 -3.03 -7.20
C LEU A 97 -24.40 -3.36 -8.68
N ILE A 98 -24.06 -4.58 -9.10
CA ILE A 98 -24.26 -5.05 -10.48
C ILE A 98 -25.75 -5.09 -10.81
N ASP A 99 -26.58 -5.58 -9.90
CA ASP A 99 -28.03 -5.66 -10.09
C ASP A 99 -28.67 -4.28 -10.22
N ARG A 100 -28.10 -3.26 -9.55
CA ARG A 100 -28.60 -1.89 -9.56
C ARG A 100 -28.08 -1.05 -10.74
N TYR A 101 -26.78 -1.11 -11.01
CA TYR A 101 -26.11 -0.21 -11.94
C TYR A 101 -25.69 -0.91 -13.24
N GLY A 102 -25.81 -2.23 -13.34
CA GLY A 102 -25.40 -3.00 -14.51
C GLY A 102 -24.00 -3.62 -14.38
N PRO A 103 -23.52 -4.29 -15.44
CA PRO A 103 -22.30 -5.08 -15.38
C PRO A 103 -21.06 -4.23 -15.15
N ILE A 104 -19.99 -4.86 -14.67
CA ILE A 104 -18.66 -4.24 -14.63
C ILE A 104 -18.18 -4.06 -16.07
N LYS A 105 -17.97 -2.81 -16.46
CA LYS A 105 -17.50 -2.42 -17.79
C LYS A 105 -15.98 -2.29 -17.83
N TYR A 106 -15.40 -1.76 -16.76
CA TYR A 106 -13.95 -1.47 -16.67
C TYR A 106 -13.35 -2.01 -15.37
N ILE A 107 -12.16 -2.59 -15.49
CA ILE A 107 -11.32 -3.00 -14.35
C ILE A 107 -9.93 -2.41 -14.60
N VAL A 108 -9.35 -1.76 -13.60
CA VAL A 108 -8.02 -1.14 -13.69
C VAL A 108 -7.12 -1.67 -12.58
N LEU A 109 -5.99 -2.27 -12.94
CA LEU A 109 -4.84 -2.47 -12.06
C LEU A 109 -3.94 -1.22 -12.20
N PRO A 110 -3.93 -0.32 -11.21
CA PRO A 110 -3.29 0.99 -11.34
C PRO A 110 -1.83 0.99 -10.88
N SER A 111 -1.29 -0.14 -10.42
CA SER A 111 0.04 -0.24 -9.83
C SER A 111 0.78 -1.47 -10.36
N VAL A 112 2.11 -1.41 -10.32
CA VAL A 112 3.00 -2.56 -10.60
C VAL A 112 3.30 -3.36 -9.33
N ALA A 113 2.93 -2.84 -8.16
CA ALA A 113 3.20 -3.47 -6.87
C ALA A 113 2.49 -4.82 -6.74
N VAL A 114 3.21 -5.77 -6.17
CA VAL A 114 2.84 -7.19 -6.18
C VAL A 114 1.52 -7.42 -5.45
N GLU A 115 1.30 -6.74 -4.33
CA GLU A 115 0.10 -6.80 -3.51
C GLU A 115 -1.19 -6.51 -4.29
N HIS A 116 -1.15 -5.58 -5.24
CA HIS A 116 -2.29 -5.23 -6.10
C HIS A 116 -2.35 -6.15 -7.32
N LYS A 117 -1.18 -6.46 -7.91
CA LYS A 117 -1.03 -7.32 -9.10
C LYS A 117 -1.60 -8.73 -8.89
N VAL A 118 -1.26 -9.37 -7.77
CA VAL A 118 -1.67 -10.77 -7.49
C VAL A 118 -3.18 -10.93 -7.33
N LEU A 119 -3.91 -9.86 -7.00
CA LEU A 119 -5.35 -9.87 -6.79
C LEU A 119 -6.13 -9.50 -8.07
N ALA A 120 -5.57 -8.63 -8.90
CA ALA A 120 -6.22 -8.13 -10.11
C ALA A 120 -6.55 -9.24 -11.12
N GLY A 121 -5.61 -10.14 -11.39
CA GLY A 121 -5.82 -11.24 -12.35
C GLY A 121 -6.96 -12.19 -11.96
N PRO A 122 -6.95 -12.76 -10.74
CA PRO A 122 -8.05 -13.57 -10.22
C PRO A 122 -9.40 -12.86 -10.24
N PHE A 123 -9.43 -11.56 -9.92
CA PHE A 123 -10.65 -10.75 -9.95
C PHE A 123 -11.17 -10.58 -11.38
N ALA A 124 -10.32 -10.16 -12.32
CA ALA A 124 -10.69 -9.95 -13.72
C ALA A 124 -11.27 -11.22 -14.37
N ARG A 125 -10.79 -12.41 -14.02
CA ARG A 125 -11.34 -13.69 -14.50
C ARG A 125 -12.79 -13.95 -14.08
N LYS A 126 -13.30 -13.29 -13.02
CA LYS A 126 -14.73 -13.36 -12.64
C LYS A 126 -15.62 -12.53 -13.54
N PHE A 127 -15.04 -11.58 -14.28
CA PHE A 127 -15.76 -10.64 -15.14
C PHE A 127 -15.10 -10.56 -16.52
N PRO A 128 -15.04 -11.68 -17.29
CA PRO A 128 -14.28 -11.75 -18.54
C PRO A 128 -14.79 -10.83 -19.66
N LYS A 129 -15.98 -10.24 -19.51
CA LYS A 129 -16.55 -9.26 -20.44
C LYS A 129 -16.12 -7.82 -20.14
N ALA A 130 -15.56 -7.56 -18.97
CA ALA A 130 -15.06 -6.24 -18.61
C ALA A 130 -13.77 -5.94 -19.37
N GLU A 131 -13.57 -4.70 -19.78
CA GLU A 131 -12.29 -4.24 -20.29
C GLU A 131 -11.30 -4.12 -19.12
N PHE A 132 -10.25 -4.94 -19.15
CA PHE A 132 -9.25 -4.97 -18.10
C PHE A 132 -7.98 -4.23 -18.53
N PHE A 133 -7.69 -3.11 -17.88
CA PHE A 133 -6.50 -2.30 -18.09
C PHE A 133 -5.47 -2.51 -16.98
N ILE A 134 -4.21 -2.59 -17.35
CA ILE A 134 -3.06 -2.71 -16.44
C ILE A 134 -2.04 -1.63 -16.79
N THR A 135 -1.33 -1.06 -15.81
CA THR A 135 -0.22 -0.15 -16.13
C THR A 135 0.82 -0.86 -17.01
N ASP A 136 1.43 -0.15 -17.97
CA ASP A 136 2.18 -0.75 -19.08
C ASP A 136 3.60 -1.21 -18.73
N LYS A 137 4.05 -1.03 -17.49
CA LYS A 137 5.35 -1.48 -16.97
C LYS A 137 5.21 -2.58 -15.91
N GLN A 138 4.21 -3.46 -16.05
CA GLN A 138 4.22 -4.69 -15.25
C GLN A 138 5.55 -5.41 -15.47
N TYR A 139 6.14 -5.88 -14.37
CA TYR A 139 7.42 -6.58 -14.41
C TYR A 139 7.47 -7.68 -13.35
N SER A 140 8.49 -8.52 -13.46
CA SER A 140 8.94 -9.41 -12.40
C SER A 140 10.46 -9.37 -12.26
N PHE A 141 10.93 -9.75 -11.08
CA PHE A 141 12.35 -9.88 -10.77
C PHE A 141 12.68 -11.30 -10.27
N PRO A 142 13.91 -11.81 -10.39
CA PRO A 142 15.07 -11.25 -11.11
C PRO A 142 14.96 -11.32 -12.62
N LEU A 143 14.00 -12.09 -13.14
CA LEU A 143 13.75 -12.24 -14.55
C LEU A 143 12.44 -11.55 -14.88
N ASN A 144 12.45 -10.69 -15.90
CA ASN A 144 11.24 -10.04 -16.37
C ASN A 144 10.41 -11.00 -17.23
N LEU A 145 9.55 -11.78 -16.57
CA LEU A 145 8.67 -12.73 -17.21
C LEU A 145 7.48 -12.04 -17.92
N PRO A 146 6.94 -12.62 -18.99
CA PRO A 146 5.76 -12.06 -19.68
C PRO A 146 4.52 -11.99 -18.78
N ASP A 147 3.65 -10.99 -19.00
CA ASP A 147 2.43 -10.75 -18.20
C ASP A 147 1.55 -11.98 -17.96
N ALA A 148 1.42 -12.85 -18.97
CA ALA A 148 0.65 -14.09 -18.86
C ALA A 148 1.15 -15.03 -17.75
N THR A 149 2.44 -14.97 -17.42
CA THR A 149 3.07 -15.73 -16.33
C THR A 149 2.95 -15.04 -14.97
N LEU A 150 2.59 -13.76 -14.95
CA LEU A 150 2.35 -12.96 -13.74
C LEU A 150 0.94 -13.15 -13.17
N GLY A 151 0.16 -14.08 -13.74
CA GLY A 151 -1.22 -14.34 -13.34
C GLY A 151 -2.24 -13.38 -13.93
N LEU A 152 -1.81 -12.50 -14.85
CA LEU A 152 -2.67 -11.59 -15.60
C LEU A 152 -3.32 -12.33 -16.78
N PRO A 153 -4.62 -12.11 -17.05
CA PRO A 153 -5.28 -12.71 -18.21
C PRO A 153 -4.71 -12.21 -19.53
N SER A 154 -4.76 -13.05 -20.58
CA SER A 154 -4.22 -12.71 -21.91
C SER A 154 -4.93 -11.55 -22.62
N TRP A 155 -6.12 -11.15 -22.15
CA TRP A 155 -6.88 -10.02 -22.67
C TRP A 155 -6.66 -8.72 -21.90
N ALA A 156 -5.71 -8.70 -20.94
CA ALA A 156 -5.31 -7.46 -20.28
C ALA A 156 -4.75 -6.47 -21.31
N LYS A 157 -5.17 -5.22 -21.22
CA LYS A 157 -4.78 -4.13 -22.11
C LYS A 157 -3.82 -3.18 -21.39
N PRO A 158 -2.76 -2.69 -22.05
CA PRO A 158 -1.95 -1.63 -21.47
C PRO A 158 -2.79 -0.37 -21.27
N LEU A 159 -2.68 0.23 -20.09
CA LEU A 159 -3.31 1.50 -19.75
C LEU A 159 -2.51 2.63 -20.42
N PRO A 160 -3.15 3.52 -21.21
CA PRO A 160 -2.49 4.71 -21.75
C PRO A 160 -1.93 5.61 -20.65
N ALA A 161 -0.90 6.40 -20.94
CA ALA A 161 -0.24 7.21 -19.90
C ALA A 161 -1.13 8.35 -19.39
N SER A 162 -2.08 8.81 -20.21
CA SER A 162 -3.05 9.86 -19.87
C SER A 162 -4.40 9.59 -20.53
N SER A 163 -5.50 10.01 -19.88
CA SER A 163 -6.84 10.00 -20.48
C SER A 163 -6.98 10.96 -21.67
N SER A 164 -6.03 11.89 -21.83
CA SER A 164 -6.00 12.84 -22.96
C SER A 164 -5.17 12.35 -24.16
N GLU A 165 -4.49 11.21 -24.01
CA GLU A 165 -3.64 10.65 -25.06
C GLU A 165 -4.47 9.99 -26.17
N GLY A 166 -4.06 10.14 -27.43
CA GLY A 166 -4.66 9.40 -28.56
C GLY A 166 -6.01 9.92 -29.07
N GLY A 167 -6.52 11.06 -28.58
CA GLY A 167 -7.70 11.75 -29.13
C GLY A 167 -9.04 11.03 -28.96
N THR A 168 -9.08 9.91 -28.23
CA THR A 168 -10.30 9.16 -27.93
C THR A 168 -10.75 9.42 -26.50
N VAL A 169 -12.07 9.59 -26.31
CA VAL A 169 -12.64 9.78 -24.98
C VAL A 169 -12.67 8.43 -24.26
N MET A 170 -11.75 8.25 -23.31
CA MET A 170 -11.76 7.07 -22.43
C MET A 170 -12.83 7.20 -21.33
N TRP A 171 -13.22 6.06 -20.76
CA TRP A 171 -14.08 5.98 -19.56
C TRP A 171 -15.44 6.66 -19.72
N ASP A 172 -15.98 6.73 -20.94
CA ASP A 172 -17.20 7.49 -21.26
C ASP A 172 -17.12 8.97 -20.80
N GLY A 173 -15.91 9.52 -20.67
CA GLY A 173 -15.66 10.89 -20.23
C GLY A 173 -15.77 11.12 -18.72
N MET A 174 -16.09 10.10 -17.91
CA MET A 174 -16.35 10.24 -16.47
C MET A 174 -15.08 10.44 -15.63
N PHE A 175 -13.94 9.94 -16.12
CA PHE A 175 -12.64 10.04 -15.46
C PHE A 175 -11.65 10.88 -16.27
N ASN A 176 -10.79 11.61 -15.57
CA ASN A 176 -9.45 11.91 -16.06
C ASN A 176 -8.46 10.94 -15.40
N HIS A 177 -7.39 10.55 -16.08
CA HIS A 177 -6.32 9.75 -15.48
C HIS A 177 -4.94 10.19 -15.94
N GLU A 178 -3.95 10.00 -15.05
CA GLU A 178 -2.53 10.24 -15.33
C GLU A 178 -1.68 9.17 -14.64
N VAL A 179 -0.81 8.53 -15.42
CA VAL A 179 0.12 7.50 -14.93
C VAL A 179 1.45 8.13 -14.54
N LEU A 180 1.78 8.06 -13.26
CA LEU A 180 3.13 8.30 -12.77
C LEU A 180 4.00 7.11 -13.19
N SER A 181 5.08 7.36 -13.93
CA SER A 181 6.06 6.34 -14.31
C SER A 181 7.45 6.76 -13.87
N ILE A 182 8.08 5.91 -13.07
CA ILE A 182 9.41 6.13 -12.52
C ILE A 182 10.20 4.85 -12.69
N LYS A 183 11.42 4.99 -13.18
CA LYS A 183 12.39 3.91 -13.25
C LYS A 183 13.37 4.04 -12.09
N PRO A 184 13.12 3.42 -10.92
CA PRO A 184 13.96 3.61 -9.76
C PRO A 184 15.33 2.97 -9.92
N GLY A 185 15.49 1.96 -10.78
CA GLY A 185 16.79 1.51 -11.29
C GLY A 185 16.70 0.30 -12.21
N VAL A 186 17.76 -0.52 -12.25
CA VAL A 186 17.87 -1.62 -13.22
C VAL A 186 16.92 -2.75 -12.82
N GLY A 187 16.05 -3.15 -13.74
CA GLY A 187 15.12 -4.26 -13.54
C GLY A 187 13.98 -3.97 -12.55
N SER A 188 13.72 -2.69 -12.26
CA SER A 188 12.62 -2.25 -11.40
C SER A 188 11.89 -1.07 -12.04
N GLU A 189 10.57 -1.06 -11.88
CA GLU A 189 9.69 -0.02 -12.37
C GLU A 189 8.75 0.38 -11.23
N PHE A 190 8.34 1.64 -11.19
CA PHE A 190 7.27 2.11 -10.35
C PHE A 190 6.24 2.79 -11.24
N GLN A 191 5.00 2.32 -11.16
CA GLN A 191 3.88 3.04 -11.74
C GLN A 191 2.72 3.10 -10.77
N GLU A 192 2.05 4.24 -10.83
CA GLU A 192 0.73 4.45 -10.24
C GLU A 192 -0.13 5.26 -11.21
N ALA A 193 -1.38 4.84 -11.41
CA ALA A 193 -2.36 5.61 -12.18
C ALA A 193 -3.33 6.34 -11.27
N ALA A 194 -3.26 7.68 -11.23
CA ALA A 194 -4.29 8.49 -10.57
C ALA A 194 -5.54 8.57 -11.44
N PHE A 195 -6.72 8.40 -10.84
CA PHE A 195 -8.01 8.54 -11.52
C PHE A 195 -8.87 9.58 -10.80
N PHE A 196 -9.33 10.60 -11.51
CA PHE A 196 -10.24 11.61 -10.99
C PHE A 196 -11.65 11.39 -11.53
N HIS A 197 -12.57 10.94 -10.65
CA HIS A 197 -13.99 10.86 -10.95
C HIS A 197 -14.62 12.25 -10.84
N LYS A 198 -15.03 12.80 -11.99
CA LYS A 198 -15.49 14.20 -12.09
C LYS A 198 -16.76 14.46 -11.28
N ALA A 199 -17.74 13.55 -11.38
CA ALA A 199 -19.05 13.75 -10.79
C ALA A 199 -19.04 13.75 -9.25
N SER A 200 -18.26 12.86 -8.63
CA SER A 200 -18.16 12.76 -7.17
C SER A 200 -16.99 13.56 -6.58
N LYS A 201 -16.26 14.31 -7.42
CA LYS A 201 -15.04 15.05 -7.07
C LYS A 201 -14.01 14.19 -6.32
N THR A 202 -13.86 12.93 -6.73
CA THR A 202 -13.04 11.94 -6.00
C THR A 202 -11.80 11.55 -6.80
N LEU A 203 -10.64 11.75 -6.20
CA LEU A 203 -9.35 11.27 -6.69
C LEU A 203 -9.06 9.88 -6.10
N LEU A 204 -8.74 8.92 -6.96
CA LEU A 204 -8.32 7.57 -6.60
C LEU A 204 -6.80 7.49 -6.77
N LEU A 205 -6.13 7.04 -5.71
CA LEU A 205 -4.67 6.85 -5.66
C LEU A 205 -4.36 5.45 -5.17
N CYS A 206 -3.17 4.96 -5.52
CA CYS A 206 -2.68 3.66 -5.06
C CYS A 206 -1.81 3.84 -3.82
N ASP A 207 -0.49 3.92 -4.01
CA ASP A 207 0.57 3.85 -3.00
C ASP A 207 1.31 5.19 -2.77
N THR A 208 1.02 6.24 -3.55
CA THR A 208 1.71 7.54 -3.46
C THR A 208 1.30 8.39 -2.27
N LEU A 209 0.13 8.19 -1.68
CA LEU A 209 -0.41 9.03 -0.60
C LEU A 209 -1.27 8.19 0.34
N PHE A 210 -0.95 8.23 1.64
CA PHE A 210 -1.73 7.60 2.70
C PHE A 210 -2.06 8.58 3.81
N ALA A 211 -3.06 8.24 4.62
CA ALA A 211 -3.25 8.79 5.96
C ALA A 211 -3.43 7.65 6.96
N THR A 212 -3.23 7.95 8.24
CA THR A 212 -3.31 6.95 9.32
C THR A 212 -3.94 7.57 10.57
N ASP A 213 -4.96 6.92 11.10
CA ASP A 213 -5.65 7.28 12.31
C ASP A 213 -4.89 6.71 13.52
N GLY A 214 -5.08 7.36 14.67
CA GLY A 214 -4.54 6.86 15.93
C GLY A 214 -5.13 5.52 16.36
N ASN A 215 -6.30 5.15 15.84
CA ASN A 215 -7.00 3.92 16.11
C ASN A 215 -6.86 2.92 14.94
N PRO A 216 -6.84 1.61 15.23
CA PRO A 216 -6.89 0.61 14.18
C PRO A 216 -8.17 0.76 13.36
N PRO A 217 -8.11 0.60 12.01
CA PRO A 217 -9.28 0.67 11.17
C PRO A 217 -10.25 -0.46 11.52
N GLU A 218 -11.55 -0.22 11.34
CA GLU A 218 -12.64 -1.11 11.73
C GLU A 218 -12.43 -2.57 11.27
N ILE A 219 -11.92 -2.79 10.06
CA ILE A 219 -11.68 -4.13 9.55
C ILE A 219 -10.70 -4.92 10.44
N LEU A 220 -9.67 -4.29 11.02
CA LEU A 220 -8.72 -4.96 11.92
C LEU A 220 -9.35 -5.37 13.26
N THR A 221 -10.47 -4.77 13.66
CA THR A 221 -11.18 -5.10 14.91
C THR A 221 -12.44 -5.93 14.67
N SER A 222 -12.76 -6.21 13.41
CA SER A 222 -14.03 -6.83 13.00
C SER A 222 -14.07 -8.36 13.11
N GLU A 223 -12.94 -9.02 13.34
CA GLU A 223 -12.81 -10.47 13.46
C GLU A 223 -11.73 -10.84 14.50
N PRO A 224 -11.88 -11.96 15.23
CA PRO A 224 -10.86 -12.44 16.16
C PRO A 224 -9.49 -12.68 15.52
N GLU A 225 -9.45 -13.11 14.25
CA GLU A 225 -8.20 -13.35 13.52
C GLU A 225 -7.41 -12.06 13.27
N TYR A 226 -8.09 -10.97 12.93
CA TYR A 226 -7.44 -9.67 12.70
C TYR A 226 -7.10 -8.98 14.02
N THR A 227 -7.97 -9.11 15.02
CA THR A 227 -7.69 -8.58 16.36
C THR A 227 -6.47 -9.26 16.97
N ARG A 228 -6.27 -10.57 16.71
CA ARG A 228 -5.06 -11.30 17.11
C ARG A 228 -3.78 -10.62 16.59
N ALA A 229 -3.79 -10.06 15.39
CA ALA A 229 -2.63 -9.37 14.84
C ALA A 229 -2.27 -8.12 15.66
N LEU A 230 -3.28 -7.35 16.09
CA LEU A 230 -3.09 -6.21 17.00
C LEU A 230 -2.49 -6.68 18.34
N LEU A 231 -3.10 -7.70 18.95
CA LEU A 231 -2.62 -8.20 20.25
C LEU A 231 -1.22 -8.82 20.17
N PHE A 232 -0.90 -9.50 19.06
CA PHE A 232 0.42 -10.05 18.81
C PHE A 232 1.51 -8.98 18.82
N HIS A 233 1.23 -7.84 18.18
CA HIS A 233 2.17 -6.72 18.15
C HIS A 233 2.17 -5.91 19.43
N ALA A 234 1.12 -5.98 20.26
CA ALA A 234 1.06 -5.28 21.55
C ALA A 234 1.93 -5.90 22.66
N ARG A 235 2.53 -7.07 22.45
CA ARG A 235 3.38 -7.79 23.42
C ARG A 235 4.70 -7.08 23.70
N ASP A 236 5.11 -7.01 24.97
CA ASP A 236 6.45 -6.53 25.35
C ASP A 236 7.45 -7.68 25.54
N SER A 237 6.95 -8.91 25.69
CA SER A 237 7.76 -10.13 25.76
C SER A 237 7.14 -11.29 24.94
N PRO A 238 7.95 -12.28 24.52
CA PRO A 238 7.48 -13.41 23.69
C PRO A 238 6.29 -14.21 24.27
N LEU A 239 6.17 -14.27 25.60
CA LEU A 239 5.15 -15.06 26.29
C LEU A 239 4.01 -14.22 26.88
N ASP A 240 3.99 -12.91 26.63
CA ASP A 240 2.97 -12.01 27.19
C ASP A 240 1.57 -12.38 26.72
N VAL A 241 0.67 -12.68 27.64
CA VAL A 241 -0.76 -12.79 27.35
C VAL A 241 -1.34 -11.39 27.41
N VAL A 242 -1.60 -10.78 26.26
CA VAL A 242 -2.09 -9.39 26.17
C VAL A 242 -3.62 -9.40 26.23
N PRO A 243 -4.25 -8.78 27.25
CA PRO A 243 -5.70 -8.68 27.31
C PRO A 243 -6.27 -7.90 26.13
N ASP A 244 -7.42 -8.33 25.63
CA ASP A 244 -8.09 -7.64 24.53
C ASP A 244 -8.81 -6.37 25.02
N THR A 245 -8.10 -5.24 25.01
CA THR A 245 -8.63 -3.91 25.39
C THR A 245 -8.41 -2.90 24.26
N PRO A 246 -9.23 -1.83 24.17
CA PRO A 246 -8.99 -0.73 23.22
C PRO A 246 -7.57 -0.15 23.31
N GLU A 247 -7.01 -0.07 24.50
CA GLU A 247 -5.66 0.43 24.77
C GLU A 247 -4.59 -0.48 24.15
N ASN A 248 -4.72 -1.80 24.36
CA ASN A 248 -3.78 -2.78 23.81
C ASN A 248 -3.91 -2.92 22.29
N ARG A 249 -5.14 -2.81 21.76
CA ARG A 249 -5.37 -2.72 20.31
C ARG A 249 -4.68 -1.50 19.70
N ARG A 250 -4.78 -0.33 20.34
CA ARG A 250 -4.06 0.88 19.91
C ARG A 250 -2.55 0.70 19.99
N LYS A 251 -2.02 0.10 21.05
CA LYS A 251 -0.58 -0.23 21.17
C LYS A 251 -0.10 -1.12 20.02
N GLY A 252 -0.81 -2.22 19.76
CA GLY A 252 -0.55 -3.08 18.61
C GLY A 252 -0.62 -2.35 17.28
N TRP A 253 -1.61 -1.47 17.11
CA TRP A 253 -1.76 -0.66 15.90
C TRP A 253 -0.57 0.28 15.67
N ARG A 254 -0.10 0.99 16.70
CA ARG A 254 1.07 1.87 16.59
C ARG A 254 2.27 1.11 16.04
N ARG A 255 2.53 -0.06 16.60
CA ARG A 255 3.63 -0.94 16.22
C ARG A 255 3.49 -1.47 14.80
N ILE A 256 2.29 -1.88 14.39
CA ILE A 256 2.00 -2.28 13.00
C ILE A 256 2.26 -1.12 12.04
N VAL A 257 1.81 0.10 12.35
CA VAL A 257 2.03 1.28 11.50
C VAL A 257 3.52 1.59 11.35
N LEU A 258 4.27 1.54 12.43
CA LEU A 258 5.72 1.77 12.39
C LEU A 258 6.46 0.68 11.60
N LEU A 259 6.12 -0.59 11.80
CA LEU A 259 6.70 -1.70 11.04
C LEU A 259 6.31 -1.65 9.56
N PHE A 260 5.06 -1.30 9.25
CA PHE A 260 4.60 -1.12 7.87
C PHE A 260 5.40 -0.03 7.16
N ASN A 261 5.64 1.12 7.81
CA ASN A 261 6.29 2.27 7.17
C ASN A 261 7.82 2.21 7.13
N PHE A 262 8.44 1.69 8.18
CA PHE A 262 9.90 1.78 8.35
C PHE A 262 10.60 0.43 8.22
N PHE A 263 9.85 -0.68 8.18
CA PHE A 263 10.29 -2.07 8.38
C PHE A 263 10.93 -2.27 9.75
N PHE A 264 12.04 -1.57 10.01
CA PHE A 264 12.81 -1.59 11.24
C PHE A 264 12.82 -0.17 11.84
N PRO A 265 11.73 0.24 12.50
CA PRO A 265 11.68 1.54 13.18
C PRO A 265 12.71 1.60 14.31
N SER A 266 13.17 2.80 14.64
CA SER A 266 14.21 3.01 15.66
C SER A 266 13.77 2.59 17.07
N ALA A 267 12.46 2.59 17.32
CA ALA A 267 11.85 2.13 18.56
C ALA A 267 11.87 0.59 18.73
N ALA A 268 12.24 -0.17 17.69
CA ALA A 268 12.30 -1.62 17.72
C ALA A 268 13.70 -2.17 17.39
N VAL A 269 14.02 -3.31 18.00
CA VAL A 269 15.17 -4.16 17.67
C VAL A 269 14.63 -5.40 16.99
N VAL A 270 15.26 -5.79 15.88
CA VAL A 270 14.73 -6.84 15.00
C VAL A 270 15.59 -8.09 15.07
N ASP A 271 14.97 -9.25 15.34
CA ASP A 271 15.59 -10.58 15.22
C ASP A 271 14.79 -11.49 14.27
N LEU A 272 15.15 -11.41 12.99
CA LEU A 272 14.65 -12.29 11.93
C LEU A 272 15.45 -13.60 11.80
N GLY A 273 16.27 -13.95 12.79
CA GLY A 273 17.06 -15.18 12.77
C GLY A 273 16.20 -16.46 12.81
N ILE A 274 16.78 -17.57 12.37
CA ILE A 274 16.15 -18.90 12.47
C ILE A 274 16.24 -19.51 13.88
N LYS A 275 17.11 -18.99 14.76
CA LYS A 275 17.36 -19.55 16.09
C LYS A 275 16.11 -19.47 17.00
N PRO A 276 15.34 -18.37 17.03
CA PRO A 276 14.08 -18.30 17.76
C PRO A 276 13.03 -19.31 17.27
N LEU A 277 13.01 -19.62 15.96
CA LEU A 277 12.08 -20.60 15.37
C LEU A 277 12.34 -22.05 15.82
N LEU A 278 13.51 -22.35 16.40
CA LEU A 278 13.82 -23.66 16.97
C LEU A 278 13.28 -23.85 18.39
N LYS A 279 12.75 -22.79 19.02
CA LYS A 279 12.24 -22.79 20.41
C LYS A 279 10.74 -22.52 20.48
N LEU A 280 10.03 -22.70 19.37
CA LEU A 280 8.59 -22.44 19.28
C LEU A 280 7.79 -23.36 20.21
N ARG A 281 6.81 -22.80 20.90
CA ARG A 281 5.83 -23.51 21.74
C ARG A 281 4.42 -23.14 21.31
N PRO A 282 3.40 -23.98 21.51
CA PRO A 282 2.01 -23.58 21.27
C PRO A 282 1.71 -22.26 21.99
N TYR A 283 1.19 -21.28 21.25
CA TYR A 283 0.95 -19.94 21.77
C TYR A 283 -0.29 -19.34 21.11
N GLU A 284 -1.12 -18.68 21.91
CA GLU A 284 -2.49 -18.28 21.52
C GLU A 284 -2.53 -17.20 20.42
N LEU A 285 -1.51 -16.34 20.37
CA LEU A 285 -1.40 -15.31 19.33
C LEU A 285 -0.60 -15.78 18.10
N GLY A 286 -0.28 -17.08 18.00
CA GLY A 286 0.35 -17.68 16.82
C GLY A 286 1.89 -17.66 16.85
N TRP A 287 2.50 -18.05 15.72
CA TRP A 287 3.96 -18.12 15.52
C TRP A 287 4.76 -18.88 16.57
N GLY A 288 4.10 -19.76 17.32
CA GLY A 288 4.74 -20.52 18.38
C GLY A 288 5.40 -19.67 19.48
N GLY A 289 4.91 -18.45 19.71
CA GLY A 289 5.49 -17.51 20.68
C GLY A 289 6.64 -16.66 20.13
N TRP A 290 7.05 -16.85 18.87
CA TRP A 290 8.07 -16.00 18.27
C TRP A 290 7.63 -14.53 18.21
N MET A 291 8.56 -13.66 18.58
CA MET A 291 8.41 -12.21 18.56
C MET A 291 9.60 -11.65 17.77
N PRO A 292 9.43 -11.32 16.48
CA PRO A 292 10.52 -10.84 15.64
C PRO A 292 11.01 -9.43 15.99
N PHE A 293 10.24 -8.69 16.80
CA PHE A 293 10.44 -7.28 17.09
C PHE A 293 10.41 -7.05 18.61
N ASP A 294 11.55 -6.72 19.19
CA ASP A 294 11.69 -6.31 20.59
C ASP A 294 11.58 -4.79 20.67
N TRP A 295 10.61 -4.26 21.41
CA TRP A 295 10.38 -2.82 21.52
C TRP A 295 11.20 -2.23 22.67
N LYS A 296 11.96 -1.17 22.40
CA LYS A 296 12.89 -0.58 23.38
C LYS A 296 12.16 -0.02 24.60
N ASN A 297 11.16 0.82 24.36
CA ASN A 297 10.19 1.30 25.36
C ASN A 297 8.96 1.89 24.65
N GLU A 298 7.86 2.05 25.40
CA GLU A 298 6.60 2.57 24.85
C GLU A 298 6.64 4.08 24.52
N GLU A 299 7.46 4.88 25.21
CA GLU A 299 7.59 6.31 24.95
C GLU A 299 8.20 6.59 23.57
N TYR A 300 9.21 5.82 23.18
CA TYR A 300 9.86 5.91 21.87
C TYR A 300 8.91 5.50 20.75
N GLU A 301 8.18 4.40 20.94
CA GLU A 301 7.12 3.97 20.02
C GLU A 301 6.05 5.06 19.85
N ARG A 302 5.56 5.65 20.94
CA ARG A 302 4.56 6.73 20.89
C ARG A 302 5.09 7.97 20.18
N THR A 303 6.31 8.39 20.51
CA THR A 303 6.96 9.55 19.89
C THR A 303 7.09 9.36 18.38
N SER A 304 7.59 8.19 17.95
CA SER A 304 7.70 7.83 16.53
C SER A 304 6.33 7.79 15.85
N PHE A 305 5.34 7.14 16.47
CA PHE A 305 3.98 7.02 15.95
C PHE A 305 3.28 8.38 15.82
N ASP A 306 3.33 9.23 16.84
CA ASP A 306 2.67 10.53 16.84
C ASP A 306 3.28 11.47 15.79
N ARG A 307 4.60 11.39 15.58
CA ARG A 307 5.29 12.07 14.48
C ARG A 307 4.85 11.55 13.12
N TYR A 308 4.67 10.24 12.99
CA TYR A 308 4.18 9.62 11.77
C TYR A 308 2.74 10.02 11.46
N VAL A 309 1.81 9.77 12.38
CA VAL A 309 0.37 10.03 12.21
C VAL A 309 0.08 11.52 12.07
N ASN A 310 0.72 12.37 12.87
CA ASN A 310 0.61 13.84 12.81
C ASN A 310 -0.87 14.32 12.69
N GLY A 311 -1.74 13.77 13.52
CA GLY A 311 -3.18 14.06 13.52
C GLY A 311 -3.92 13.61 12.24
N GLY A 312 -3.51 12.50 11.63
CA GLY A 312 -4.15 11.96 10.42
C GLY A 312 -3.82 12.71 9.14
N LYS A 313 -2.82 13.62 9.17
CA LYS A 313 -2.43 14.36 7.97
C LYS A 313 -1.88 13.42 6.91
N PRO A 314 -2.27 13.56 5.63
CA PRO A 314 -1.74 12.71 4.58
C PRO A 314 -0.22 12.84 4.41
N VAL A 315 0.41 11.79 3.89
CA VAL A 315 1.85 11.72 3.63
C VAL A 315 2.15 10.75 2.52
N VAL A 316 3.27 10.94 1.83
CA VAL A 316 3.80 9.92 0.92
C VAL A 316 4.27 8.73 1.73
N TYR A 317 3.94 7.52 1.31
CA TYR A 317 4.42 6.30 1.95
C TYR A 317 5.95 6.31 1.96
N THR A 318 6.57 6.12 3.13
CA THR A 318 8.00 6.44 3.32
C THR A 318 8.91 5.71 2.34
N ILE A 319 8.60 4.44 2.09
CA ILE A 319 9.35 3.62 1.14
C ILE A 319 9.10 4.02 -0.32
N ILE A 320 7.90 4.48 -0.62
CA ILE A 320 7.55 5.00 -1.94
C ILE A 320 8.25 6.33 -2.16
N GLN A 321 8.37 7.22 -1.18
CA GLN A 321 9.13 8.46 -1.31
C GLN A 321 10.56 8.19 -1.78
N ILE A 322 11.21 7.18 -1.20
CA ILE A 322 12.55 6.75 -1.61
C ILE A 322 12.58 6.26 -3.07
N ILE A 323 11.54 5.57 -3.53
CA ILE A 323 11.42 5.09 -4.92
C ILE A 323 11.14 6.25 -5.89
N ILE A 324 10.13 7.07 -5.59
CA ILE A 324 9.64 8.11 -6.50
C ILE A 324 10.57 9.31 -6.62
N SER A 325 11.53 9.43 -5.70
CA SER A 325 12.60 10.41 -5.78
C SER A 325 13.77 9.98 -6.68
N ARG A 326 13.73 8.78 -7.28
CA ARG A 326 14.76 8.25 -8.19
C ARG A 326 14.37 8.39 -9.66
N GLY A 327 15.21 7.85 -10.55
CA GLY A 327 15.03 7.94 -11.99
C GLY A 327 15.49 9.30 -12.51
N ASN A 328 14.58 10.07 -13.08
CA ASN A 328 14.85 11.40 -13.61
C ASN A 328 14.83 12.49 -12.52
N SER A 329 15.40 12.20 -11.36
CA SER A 329 15.61 13.22 -10.32
C SER A 329 14.30 13.90 -9.84
N GLY A 330 13.18 13.17 -9.84
CA GLY A 330 11.88 13.67 -9.40
C GLY A 330 11.10 14.48 -10.43
N GLU A 331 11.59 14.63 -11.67
CA GLU A 331 10.90 15.37 -12.72
C GLU A 331 9.57 14.69 -13.15
N SER A 332 9.56 13.36 -13.27
CA SER A 332 8.33 12.61 -13.56
C SER A 332 7.28 12.85 -12.48
N LEU A 333 7.70 12.80 -11.21
CA LEU A 333 6.81 13.04 -10.08
C LEU A 333 6.30 14.48 -10.08
N ARG A 334 7.18 15.47 -10.27
CA ARG A 334 6.78 16.88 -10.33
C ARG A 334 5.78 17.14 -11.46
N THR A 335 6.02 16.56 -12.63
CA THR A 335 5.12 16.66 -13.79
C THR A 335 3.77 16.07 -13.47
N TRP A 336 3.74 14.86 -12.90
CA TRP A 336 2.50 14.20 -12.52
C TRP A 336 1.73 14.97 -11.43
N VAL A 337 2.39 15.42 -10.36
CA VAL A 337 1.76 16.26 -9.32
C VAL A 337 1.19 17.55 -9.93
N ASN A 338 1.92 18.18 -10.86
CA ASN A 338 1.46 19.39 -11.55
C ASN A 338 0.24 19.19 -12.44
N LYS A 339 0.04 17.98 -12.98
CA LYS A 339 -1.15 17.62 -13.74
C LYS A 339 -2.32 17.29 -12.81
N VAL A 340 -2.10 16.41 -11.82
CA VAL A 340 -3.14 15.97 -10.87
C VAL A 340 -3.72 17.15 -10.10
N LYS A 341 -2.87 18.12 -9.69
CA LYS A 341 -3.33 19.30 -8.94
C LYS A 341 -4.28 20.23 -9.72
N GLN A 342 -4.41 20.07 -11.04
CA GLN A 342 -5.35 20.86 -11.85
C GLN A 342 -6.78 20.34 -11.77
N TRP A 343 -6.99 19.14 -11.21
CA TRP A 343 -8.32 18.55 -11.09
C TRP A 343 -9.07 19.08 -9.87
N ASP A 344 -10.39 19.21 -10.00
CA ASP A 344 -11.28 19.75 -8.96
C ASP A 344 -11.82 18.63 -8.05
N PHE A 345 -10.93 17.99 -7.28
CA PHE A 345 -11.30 17.00 -6.27
C PHE A 345 -11.38 17.62 -4.87
N ASP A 346 -12.27 17.10 -4.03
CA ASP A 346 -12.36 17.42 -2.59
C ASP A 346 -12.26 16.16 -1.71
N ARG A 347 -12.07 15.01 -2.36
CA ARG A 347 -11.96 13.70 -1.74
C ARG A 347 -10.85 12.89 -2.38
N VAL A 348 -10.04 12.22 -1.55
CA VAL A 348 -9.03 11.26 -2.00
C VAL A 348 -9.33 9.88 -1.40
N ILE A 349 -9.26 8.83 -2.22
CA ILE A 349 -9.37 7.43 -1.79
C ILE A 349 -8.06 6.72 -2.12
N PRO A 350 -7.16 6.54 -1.15
CA PRO A 350 -5.98 5.71 -1.33
C PRO A 350 -6.31 4.21 -1.24
N ALA A 351 -5.43 3.37 -1.81
CA ALA A 351 -5.60 1.92 -1.82
C ALA A 351 -5.26 1.23 -0.48
N HIS A 352 -4.68 1.98 0.47
CA HIS A 352 -4.33 1.48 1.81
C HIS A 352 -4.79 2.42 2.91
N LEU A 353 -4.85 1.89 4.14
CA LEU A 353 -5.10 2.66 5.37
C LEU A 353 -6.39 3.50 5.29
N ASP A 354 -6.40 4.72 5.81
CA ASP A 354 -7.63 5.51 5.93
C ASP A 354 -8.14 6.01 4.59
N ALA A 355 -9.46 5.86 4.40
CA ALA A 355 -10.20 6.46 3.32
C ALA A 355 -11.69 6.56 3.71
N PRO A 356 -12.43 7.54 3.15
CA PRO A 356 -11.94 8.61 2.29
C PRO A 356 -11.22 9.72 3.07
N LEU A 357 -10.36 10.46 2.39
CA LEU A 357 -9.69 11.66 2.92
C LEU A 357 -10.38 12.90 2.38
N ALA A 358 -10.81 13.80 3.27
CA ALA A 358 -11.43 15.08 2.91
C ALA A 358 -10.34 16.13 2.62
N ILE A 359 -9.70 16.03 1.45
CA ILE A 359 -8.59 16.88 1.04
C ILE A 359 -8.72 17.28 -0.43
N GLY A 360 -8.33 18.52 -0.75
CA GLY A 360 -8.32 19.03 -2.13
C GLY A 360 -6.91 19.13 -2.72
N PRO A 361 -6.75 19.80 -3.87
CA PRO A 361 -5.48 19.90 -4.57
C PRO A 361 -4.37 20.57 -3.77
N LYS A 362 -4.73 21.52 -2.90
CA LYS A 362 -3.77 22.23 -2.05
C LYS A 362 -3.14 21.29 -1.03
N GLU A 363 -3.97 20.55 -0.29
CA GLU A 363 -3.52 19.56 0.68
C GLU A 363 -2.76 18.41 0.01
N PHE A 364 -3.21 17.96 -1.17
CA PHE A 364 -2.49 16.98 -1.99
C PHE A 364 -1.09 17.48 -2.36
N VAL A 365 -0.94 18.70 -2.89
CA VAL A 365 0.40 19.23 -3.23
C VAL A 365 1.30 19.33 -1.99
N ASN A 366 0.74 19.69 -0.84
CA ASN A 366 1.49 19.77 0.42
C ASN A 366 2.11 18.43 0.85
N THR A 367 1.55 17.27 0.46
CA THR A 367 2.18 15.96 0.76
C THR A 367 3.49 15.75 -0.01
N PHE A 368 3.68 16.47 -1.11
CA PHE A 368 4.86 16.41 -1.98
C PHE A 368 5.78 17.62 -1.82
N SER A 369 5.68 18.38 -0.72
CA SER A 369 6.47 19.61 -0.49
C SER A 369 7.99 19.40 -0.52
N PHE A 370 8.47 18.18 -0.32
CA PHE A 370 9.89 17.80 -0.44
C PHE A 370 10.44 18.05 -1.86
N LEU A 371 9.57 18.07 -2.88
CA LEU A 371 9.95 18.47 -4.24
C LEU A 371 10.31 19.95 -4.31
N GLU A 372 9.67 20.81 -3.52
CA GLU A 372 9.96 22.25 -3.52
C GLU A 372 11.23 22.56 -2.73
N SER A 373 11.48 21.84 -1.62
CA SER A 373 12.71 22.01 -0.84
C SER A 373 13.95 21.47 -1.56
N GLY A 374 13.77 20.65 -2.60
CA GLY A 374 14.86 20.01 -3.33
C GLY A 374 15.59 18.96 -2.50
N LYS A 375 14.97 18.46 -1.42
CA LYS A 375 15.56 17.51 -0.49
C LYS A 375 14.55 16.42 -0.13
N ASN A 376 14.98 15.17 0.00
CA ASN A 376 14.14 14.05 0.45
C ASN A 376 13.85 14.15 1.95
N GLU A 377 13.14 15.19 2.36
CA GLU A 377 12.76 15.43 3.75
C GLU A 377 11.42 14.75 4.06
N VAL A 378 11.34 14.15 5.25
CA VAL A 378 10.11 13.61 5.83
C VAL A 378 9.83 14.24 7.18
N ARG A 379 8.56 14.21 7.59
CA ARG A 379 8.14 14.74 8.91
C ARG A 379 8.48 13.81 10.08
N PHE A 380 8.93 12.59 9.79
CA PHE A 380 9.18 11.52 10.76
C PHE A 380 10.54 11.67 11.43
N CYS A 381 10.81 10.80 12.41
CA CYS A 381 12.10 10.76 13.09
C CYS A 381 13.22 10.36 12.12
N ASP A 382 14.37 11.02 12.20
CA ASP A 382 15.53 10.68 11.35
C ASP A 382 16.01 9.24 11.63
N GLU A 383 15.88 8.84 12.89
CA GLU A 383 16.26 7.52 13.40
C GLU A 383 15.39 6.41 12.79
N ASP A 384 14.10 6.66 12.52
CA ASP A 384 13.19 5.67 11.94
C ASP A 384 13.47 5.40 10.45
N VAL A 385 13.97 6.41 9.74
CA VAL A 385 14.33 6.27 8.32
C VAL A 385 15.78 5.84 8.11
N ALA A 386 16.55 5.66 9.19
CA ALA A 386 17.96 5.30 9.11
C ALA A 386 18.17 3.94 8.43
N PHE A 387 17.30 2.96 8.71
CA PHE A 387 17.34 1.66 8.04
C PHE A 387 17.13 1.77 6.53
N LEU A 388 16.08 2.49 6.14
CA LEU A 388 15.74 2.72 4.73
C LEU A 388 16.85 3.47 3.98
N ARG A 389 17.48 4.46 4.63
CA ARG A 389 18.64 5.18 4.12
C ARG A 389 19.87 4.28 4.00
N ALA A 390 20.11 3.40 4.96
CA ALA A 390 21.22 2.46 4.92
C ALA A 390 21.05 1.46 3.77
N ALA A 391 19.81 1.04 3.47
CA ALA A 391 19.50 0.17 2.34
C ALA A 391 19.93 0.79 0.99
N GLU A 392 19.95 2.11 0.86
CA GLU A 392 20.47 2.81 -0.32
C GLU A 392 21.97 2.63 -0.53
N ASN A 393 22.73 2.30 0.52
CA ASN A 393 24.19 2.16 0.47
C ASN A 393 24.65 0.70 0.56
N GLY A 394 23.74 -0.25 0.78
CA GLY A 394 24.05 -1.66 0.95
C GLY A 394 24.34 -2.40 -0.35
N PHE A 395 24.66 -3.70 -0.24
CA PHE A 395 24.97 -4.57 -1.38
C PHE A 395 23.83 -4.68 -2.43
N LEU A 396 22.59 -4.31 -2.10
CA LEU A 396 21.45 -4.26 -3.04
C LEU A 396 21.37 -2.97 -3.88
N ASN A 397 22.30 -2.02 -3.69
CA ASN A 397 22.38 -0.75 -4.43
C ASN A 397 22.68 -0.93 -5.95
N PHE A 398 22.93 -2.15 -6.44
CA PHE A 398 23.15 -2.39 -7.88
C PHE A 398 21.91 -2.16 -8.76
N SER A 399 20.74 -1.90 -8.16
CA SER A 399 19.45 -1.86 -8.85
C SER A 399 18.66 -0.57 -8.63
N VAL A 400 19.24 0.46 -8.00
CA VAL A 400 18.59 1.77 -7.76
C VAL A 400 19.48 2.94 -8.16
N TYR A 401 18.96 3.87 -8.95
CA TYR A 401 19.65 5.10 -9.33
C TYR A 401 19.76 6.07 -8.14
N LYS A 402 20.78 6.94 -8.16
CA LYS A 402 20.91 8.00 -7.16
C LYS A 402 19.78 9.02 -7.31
N SER A 403 19.22 9.46 -6.19
CA SER A 403 18.29 10.59 -6.16
C SER A 403 19.07 11.91 -6.11
N SER A 404 18.69 12.88 -6.93
CA SER A 404 19.19 14.26 -6.85
C SER A 404 18.76 14.98 -5.57
N LEU A 405 17.66 14.54 -4.96
CA LEU A 405 17.10 15.09 -3.72
C LEU A 405 17.88 14.61 -2.47
N GLY A 406 18.95 13.82 -2.67
CA GLY A 406 19.76 13.25 -1.60
C GLY A 406 19.08 12.07 -0.88
N PRO A 407 19.70 11.55 0.19
CA PRO A 407 19.12 10.47 1.00
C PRO A 407 17.88 10.96 1.76
N LEU A 408 16.98 10.03 2.11
CA LEU A 408 15.82 10.34 2.95
C LEU A 408 16.26 10.89 4.32
N ARG A 409 15.72 12.02 4.78
CA ARG A 409 16.06 12.69 6.05
C ARG A 409 14.82 13.04 6.86
N GLY A 410 14.81 12.66 8.13
CA GLY A 410 13.79 13.06 9.10
C GLY A 410 14.32 14.15 10.03
N LYS A 411 13.55 14.45 11.08
CA LYS A 411 14.01 15.30 12.19
C LYS A 411 14.50 14.44 13.33
N PRO A 412 15.62 14.78 14.02
CA PRO A 412 16.03 14.04 15.21
C PRO A 412 14.92 14.02 16.24
N CYS A 413 14.58 12.83 16.74
CA CYS A 413 13.58 12.64 17.80
C CYS A 413 14.20 12.26 19.14
N GLY A 414 15.50 11.94 19.19
CA GLY A 414 16.15 11.50 20.42
C GLY A 414 15.82 10.06 20.78
N ILE A 415 15.42 9.25 19.79
CA ILE A 415 15.13 7.83 19.96
C ILE A 415 16.42 7.07 19.65
N GLN A 416 17.16 6.66 20.68
CA GLN A 416 18.43 5.93 20.55
C GLN A 416 18.31 4.45 20.88
#